data_AF-A0A3D8M840-F1
#
_entry.id   AF-A0A3D8M840-F1
#
_cell.length_a   1.000
_cell.length_b   1.000
_cell.length_c   1.000
_cell.angle_alpha   90.00
_cell.angle_beta   90.00
_cell.angle_gamma   90.00
#
_symmetry.space_group_name_H-M   'P 1'
#
loop_
_entity.id
_entity.type
_entity.pdbx_description
1 polymer ?
#
loop_
_entity_poly.entity_id
_entity_poly.type
_entity_poly.pdbx_seq_one_letter_code
_entity_poly.pdbx_strand_id
1 'polypeptide(L)'
;MITTTIKPLAIQLMALTFTCLLSTSITHAQTNKLNAYDIEVNKRQSTDLHEVALQMKAFRANQKKMVIFRPNNEENREFNQQTQELVALSKNALSSNVDELNQQYSQIENWFDNRSTLTGRKEESLLFHTVSVQIFLLQKQGKNSEIVDLIMARYGTLDLVPKGLKHRTAVALSQLHQTETASEMLQQLDSGDRQTPLGVTLVRADTYSKLGDYETALNLIDQRLASNGPQEAIRLLTLKYQVLNSAGYANRAEQIKQTLKVEFRVEHLAHSNPYQNPLSLHWAPVLDYI
;
A
#
# COMPACT_ATOMS: atom_id res chain seq x y z
N MET A 1 -68.61 24.94 18.18
CA MET A 1 -68.43 26.05 17.22
C MET A 1 -66.93 26.27 17.08
N ILE A 2 -66.35 25.80 15.98
CA ILE A 2 -64.93 25.97 15.67
C ILE A 2 -64.86 27.06 14.62
N THR A 3 -64.41 28.25 15.02
CA THR A 3 -64.24 29.39 14.13
C THR A 3 -62.95 29.25 13.35
N THR A 4 -63.09 29.03 12.05
CA THR A 4 -62.08 29.24 11.02
C THR A 4 -61.73 30.73 10.92
N THR A 5 -60.44 31.06 11.00
CA THR A 5 -59.92 32.36 10.56
C THR A 5 -58.84 32.12 9.51
N ILE A 6 -59.15 32.52 8.29
CA ILE A 6 -58.30 32.48 7.11
C ILE A 6 -57.96 33.92 6.72
N LYS A 7 -56.71 34.13 6.25
CA LYS A 7 -56.16 35.24 5.44
C LYS A 7 -55.77 36.54 6.19
N PRO A 8 -54.81 37.35 5.67
CA PRO A 8 -54.46 37.48 4.24
C PRO A 8 -52.98 37.47 3.84
N LEU A 9 -52.81 37.16 2.56
CA LEU A 9 -51.64 37.40 1.71
C LEU A 9 -51.73 38.83 1.18
N ALA A 10 -50.70 39.65 1.39
CA ALA A 10 -50.43 40.91 0.70
C ALA A 10 -49.09 41.47 1.24
N ILE A 11 -48.18 42.13 0.53
CA ILE A 11 -48.06 42.60 -0.86
C ILE A 11 -46.63 43.21 -0.95
N GLN A 12 -45.99 43.14 -2.13
CA GLN A 12 -44.93 44.02 -2.66
C GLN A 12 -43.49 43.95 -2.09
N LEU A 13 -42.49 43.55 -2.90
CA LEU A 13 -41.73 44.31 -3.92
C LEU A 13 -40.59 45.15 -3.31
N MET A 14 -39.33 44.79 -3.55
CA MET A 14 -38.47 45.55 -4.49
C MET A 14 -37.08 44.93 -4.62
N ALA A 15 -36.57 45.07 -5.83
CA ALA A 15 -35.30 44.59 -6.32
C ALA A 15 -34.08 45.19 -5.61
N LEU A 16 -33.00 44.42 -5.56
CA LEU A 16 -31.66 44.98 -5.69
C LEU A 16 -30.74 43.97 -6.37
N THR A 17 -30.43 44.33 -7.62
CA THR A 17 -29.30 43.87 -8.42
C THR A 17 -28.03 43.71 -7.59
N PHE A 18 -27.37 42.55 -7.63
CA PHE A 18 -25.91 42.49 -7.51
C PHE A 18 -25.37 41.18 -8.10
N THR A 19 -24.49 41.35 -9.08
CA THR A 19 -23.40 40.44 -9.53
C THR A 19 -23.74 39.10 -10.18
N CYS A 20 -23.61 39.08 -11.51
CA CYS A 20 -22.92 38.02 -12.22
C CYS A 20 -21.64 37.61 -11.48
N LEU A 21 -21.53 36.35 -11.08
CA LEU A 21 -20.33 35.51 -11.15
C LEU A 21 -20.61 34.16 -10.45
N LEU A 22 -20.00 33.11 -10.99
CA LEU A 22 -19.93 31.73 -10.46
C LEU A 22 -21.04 30.76 -10.90
N SER A 23 -21.16 30.57 -12.21
CA SER A 23 -21.60 29.30 -12.80
C SER A 23 -20.49 28.66 -13.64
N THR A 24 -19.26 28.55 -13.09
CA THR A 24 -18.19 27.71 -13.65
C THR A 24 -17.20 27.31 -12.54
N SER A 25 -17.54 26.37 -11.67
CA SER A 25 -16.54 25.72 -10.79
C SER A 25 -17.08 24.48 -10.07
N ILE A 26 -17.72 23.55 -10.79
CA ILE A 26 -17.87 22.17 -10.27
C ILE A 26 -17.39 21.11 -11.28
N THR A 27 -17.24 21.43 -12.57
CA THR A 27 -16.86 20.43 -13.58
C THR A 27 -15.37 20.27 -13.87
N HIS A 28 -14.47 21.01 -13.20
CA HIS A 28 -13.02 20.96 -13.47
C HIS A 28 -12.16 20.36 -12.33
N ALA A 29 -12.74 20.05 -11.17
CA ALA A 29 -12.00 19.41 -10.07
C ALA A 29 -12.04 17.87 -10.10
N GLN A 30 -13.02 17.28 -10.80
CA GLN A 30 -13.13 15.82 -10.95
C GLN A 30 -12.45 15.27 -12.21
N THR A 31 -12.27 16.09 -13.25
CA THR A 31 -11.59 15.68 -14.49
C THR A 31 -10.06 15.65 -14.35
N ASN A 32 -9.47 16.51 -13.52
CA ASN A 32 -8.02 16.49 -13.29
C ASN A 32 -7.52 15.36 -12.37
N LYS A 33 -8.39 14.75 -11.56
CA LYS A 33 -8.01 13.56 -10.76
C LYS A 33 -8.02 12.26 -11.56
N LEU A 34 -8.79 12.20 -12.65
CA LEU A 34 -8.79 11.07 -13.58
C LEU A 34 -7.62 11.18 -14.56
N ASN A 35 -7.32 12.37 -15.08
CA ASN A 35 -6.25 12.57 -16.08
C ASN A 35 -4.82 12.40 -15.52
N ALA A 36 -4.61 12.58 -14.21
CA ALA A 36 -3.30 12.29 -13.61
C ALA A 36 -3.02 10.77 -13.53
N TYR A 37 -4.06 9.93 -13.58
CA TYR A 37 -3.95 8.47 -13.53
C TYR A 37 -3.90 7.83 -14.93
N ASP A 38 -4.44 8.52 -15.96
CA ASP A 38 -4.34 8.11 -17.38
C ASP A 38 -2.88 8.02 -17.87
N ILE A 39 -1.93 8.63 -17.16
CA ILE A 39 -0.49 8.58 -17.49
C ILE A 39 0.22 7.37 -16.84
N GLU A 40 -0.35 6.74 -15.80
CA GLU A 40 0.35 5.68 -15.04
C GLU A 40 -0.02 4.24 -15.43
N VAL A 41 -1.17 4.01 -16.07
CA VAL A 41 -1.61 2.64 -16.43
C VAL A 41 -1.05 2.18 -17.78
N ASN A 42 -0.76 3.11 -18.71
CA ASN A 42 -0.35 2.79 -20.08
C ASN A 42 1.18 2.67 -20.30
N LYS A 43 2.02 2.79 -19.27
CA LYS A 43 3.50 2.79 -19.40
C LYS A 43 4.24 1.65 -18.70
N ARG A 44 3.56 0.67 -18.09
CA ARG A 44 4.21 -0.35 -17.25
C ARG A 44 4.56 -1.63 -18.03
N GLN A 45 5.58 -1.54 -18.87
CA GLN A 45 6.43 -2.69 -19.24
C GLN A 45 7.66 -2.66 -18.34
N SER A 46 7.78 -3.65 -17.44
CA SER A 46 8.71 -3.71 -16.29
C SER A 46 8.66 -2.48 -15.39
N THR A 47 7.94 -2.57 -14.27
CA THR A 47 7.91 -1.47 -13.30
C THR A 47 9.28 -1.34 -12.65
N ASP A 48 10.01 -0.25 -12.93
CA ASP A 48 11.23 0.08 -12.22
C ASP A 48 10.89 0.36 -10.75
N LEU A 49 11.36 -0.50 -9.84
CA LEU A 49 11.14 -0.37 -8.39
C LEU A 49 11.73 0.94 -7.85
N HIS A 50 12.73 1.52 -8.53
CA HIS A 50 13.24 2.83 -8.22
C HIS A 50 12.21 3.93 -8.49
N GLU A 51 11.58 3.95 -9.68
CA GLU A 51 10.52 4.92 -9.99
C GLU A 51 9.36 4.84 -9.00
N VAL A 52 8.95 3.62 -8.63
CA VAL A 52 7.91 3.41 -7.59
C VAL A 52 8.34 3.99 -6.25
N ALA A 53 9.61 3.79 -5.85
CA ALA A 53 10.14 4.38 -4.63
C ALA A 53 10.06 5.92 -4.63
N LEU A 54 10.38 6.54 -5.77
CA LEU A 54 10.31 7.99 -5.94
C LEU A 54 8.87 8.52 -5.91
N GLN A 55 7.94 7.82 -6.57
CA GLN A 55 6.51 8.16 -6.51
C GLN A 55 5.97 8.06 -5.08
N MET A 56 6.34 7.01 -4.35
CA MET A 56 5.99 6.86 -2.95
C MET A 56 6.57 7.99 -2.09
N LYS A 57 7.83 8.39 -2.31
CA LYS A 57 8.42 9.56 -1.61
C LYS A 57 7.58 10.82 -1.87
N ALA A 58 7.26 11.11 -3.13
CA ALA A 58 6.47 12.28 -3.50
C ALA A 58 5.07 12.28 -2.86
N PHE A 59 4.43 11.10 -2.81
CA PHE A 59 3.15 10.92 -2.11
C PHE A 59 3.29 11.15 -0.60
N ARG A 60 4.30 10.55 0.04
CA ARG A 60 4.56 10.66 1.49
C ARG A 60 4.96 12.08 1.91
N ALA A 61 5.60 12.85 1.05
CA ALA A 61 5.99 14.23 1.32
C ALA A 61 4.79 15.13 1.70
N ASN A 62 3.59 14.81 1.20
CA ASN A 62 2.36 15.53 1.49
C ASN A 62 1.53 14.90 2.63
N GLN A 63 2.10 13.94 3.37
CA GLN A 63 1.43 13.24 4.45
C GLN A 63 2.08 13.52 5.80
N LYS A 64 1.33 13.24 6.87
CA LYS A 64 1.91 13.24 8.22
C LYS A 64 2.98 12.15 8.30
N LYS A 65 4.19 12.56 8.70
CA LYS A 65 5.31 11.65 8.95
C LYS A 65 4.94 10.63 10.02
N MET A 66 5.37 9.39 9.84
CA MET A 66 5.26 8.33 10.84
C MET A 66 6.09 8.71 12.05
N VAL A 67 5.54 8.55 13.24
CA VAL A 67 6.26 8.87 14.48
C VAL A 67 7.28 7.77 14.75
N ILE A 68 8.56 8.07 14.54
CA ILE A 68 9.68 7.17 14.89
C ILE A 68 10.49 7.69 16.08
N PHE A 69 10.41 8.98 16.38
CA PHE A 69 11.05 9.60 17.53
C PHE A 69 10.11 9.64 18.73
N ARG A 70 10.68 9.53 19.93
CA ARG A 70 9.97 9.71 21.20
C ARG A 70 10.16 11.14 21.73
N PRO A 71 9.35 11.59 22.71
CA PRO A 71 9.53 12.90 23.33
C PRO A 71 10.97 13.12 23.79
N ASN A 72 11.53 14.28 23.49
CA ASN A 72 12.93 14.60 23.78
C ASN A 72 13.14 14.84 25.28
N ASN A 73 13.54 13.80 26.00
CA ASN A 73 13.87 13.81 27.41
C ASN A 73 15.02 12.83 27.69
N GLU A 74 15.58 12.88 28.90
CA GLU A 74 16.75 12.05 29.27
C GLU A 74 16.49 10.55 29.08
N GLU A 75 15.28 10.09 29.39
CA GLU A 75 14.88 8.69 29.29
C GLU A 75 14.89 8.18 27.84
N ASN A 76 14.57 9.04 26.87
CA ASN A 76 14.50 8.68 25.44
C ASN A 76 15.71 9.13 24.63
N ARG A 77 16.70 9.78 25.25
CA ARG A 77 17.86 10.37 24.55
C ARG A 77 18.59 9.33 23.70
N GLU A 78 18.93 8.19 24.28
CA GLU A 78 19.68 7.14 23.60
C GLU A 78 18.87 6.52 22.44
N PHE A 79 17.58 6.23 22.65
CA PHE A 79 16.69 5.74 21.60
C PHE A 79 16.59 6.73 20.43
N ASN A 80 16.40 8.02 20.73
CA ASN A 80 16.31 9.05 19.70
C ASN A 80 17.63 9.24 18.96
N GLN A 81 18.77 9.14 19.65
CA GLN A 81 20.09 9.16 19.03
C GLN A 81 20.27 7.99 18.06
N GLN A 82 20.01 6.75 18.51
CA GLN A 82 20.13 5.57 17.64
C GLN A 82 19.14 5.62 16.47
N THR A 83 17.95 6.18 16.66
CA THR A 83 16.98 6.41 15.57
C THR A 83 17.51 7.43 14.55
N GLN A 84 18.16 8.50 15.01
CA GLN A 84 18.78 9.50 14.14
C GLN A 84 19.96 8.91 13.33
N GLU A 85 20.77 8.05 13.95
CA GLU A 85 21.84 7.31 13.27
C GLU A 85 21.28 6.40 12.18
N LEU A 86 20.22 5.65 12.48
CA LEU A 86 19.52 4.82 11.49
C LEU A 86 18.99 5.64 10.29
N VAL A 87 18.41 6.83 10.54
CA VAL A 87 17.99 7.75 9.48
C VAL A 87 19.17 8.18 8.62
N ALA A 88 20.30 8.54 9.23
CA ALA A 88 21.51 8.96 8.52
C ALA A 88 22.09 7.83 7.63
N LEU A 89 22.13 6.60 8.13
CA LEU A 89 22.56 5.42 7.36
C LEU A 89 21.63 5.13 6.18
N SER A 90 20.34 5.49 6.31
CA SER A 90 19.31 5.25 5.31
C SER A 90 19.24 6.30 4.19
N LYS A 91 20.08 7.34 4.20
CA LYS A 91 19.97 8.51 3.28
C LYS A 91 19.91 8.19 1.79
N ASN A 92 20.62 7.14 1.35
CA ASN A 92 20.68 6.71 -0.06
C ASN A 92 19.74 5.55 -0.37
N ALA A 93 18.79 5.19 0.51
CA ALA A 93 17.93 4.00 0.31
C ALA A 93 17.08 4.09 -0.97
N LEU A 94 16.91 5.30 -1.49
CA LEU A 94 16.21 5.56 -2.74
C LEU A 94 17.07 5.44 -3.99
N SER A 95 18.38 5.17 -3.87
CA SER A 95 19.29 4.98 -5.01
C SER A 95 18.82 3.91 -6.00
N SER A 96 19.05 4.11 -7.29
CA SER A 96 18.87 3.07 -8.31
C SER A 96 20.09 2.14 -8.42
N ASN A 97 21.23 2.49 -7.80
CA ASN A 97 22.45 1.73 -7.84
C ASN A 97 22.44 0.58 -6.83
N VAL A 98 22.46 -0.67 -7.32
CA VAL A 98 22.43 -1.89 -6.50
C VAL A 98 23.61 -1.97 -5.52
N ASP A 99 24.80 -1.51 -5.92
CA ASP A 99 25.98 -1.55 -5.05
C ASP A 99 25.84 -0.59 -3.86
N GLU A 100 25.27 0.59 -4.09
CA GLU A 100 24.95 1.53 -3.01
C GLU A 100 23.90 0.95 -2.06
N LEU A 101 22.87 0.29 -2.59
CA LEU A 101 21.85 -0.37 -1.76
C LEU A 101 22.45 -1.50 -0.91
N ASN A 102 23.36 -2.30 -1.47
CA ASN A 102 24.09 -3.35 -0.73
C ASN A 102 25.02 -2.77 0.34
N GLN A 103 25.75 -1.70 0.01
CA GLN A 103 26.62 -1.01 0.95
C GLN A 103 25.80 -0.47 2.13
N GLN A 104 24.66 0.16 1.88
CA GLN A 104 23.78 0.66 2.93
C GLN A 104 23.20 -0.44 3.79
N TYR A 105 22.74 -1.55 3.18
CA TYR A 105 22.25 -2.70 3.93
C TYR A 105 23.31 -3.19 4.93
N SER A 106 24.54 -3.39 4.44
CA SER A 106 25.67 -3.85 5.25
C SER A 106 26.06 -2.85 6.34
N GLN A 107 25.99 -1.55 6.06
CA GLN A 107 26.24 -0.50 7.06
C GLN A 107 25.19 -0.49 8.17
N ILE A 108 23.90 -0.65 7.82
CA ILE A 108 22.81 -0.74 8.80
C ILE A 108 22.94 -2.00 9.65
N GLU A 109 23.27 -3.14 9.04
CA GLU A 109 23.50 -4.40 9.74
C GLU A 109 24.67 -4.28 10.72
N ASN A 110 25.84 -3.84 10.24
CA ASN A 110 27.01 -3.64 11.10
C ASN A 110 26.73 -2.67 12.24
N TRP A 111 26.03 -1.56 11.98
CA TRP A 111 25.64 -0.63 13.05
C TRP A 111 24.71 -1.29 14.07
N PHE A 112 23.69 -2.03 13.60
CA PHE A 112 22.70 -2.65 14.49
C PHE A 112 23.34 -3.72 15.39
N ASP A 113 24.31 -4.47 14.87
CA ASP A 113 25.00 -5.52 15.63
C ASP A 113 26.05 -4.96 16.62
N ASN A 114 26.49 -3.70 16.45
CA ASN A 114 27.53 -3.08 17.29
C ASN A 114 27.05 -1.92 18.19
N ARG A 115 25.80 -1.43 18.02
CA ARG A 115 25.23 -0.39 18.90
C ARG A 115 24.97 -0.94 20.31
N SER A 116 24.82 -0.03 21.28
CA SER A 116 24.31 -0.40 22.61
C SER A 116 22.86 -0.89 22.54
N THR A 117 22.58 -2.02 23.20
CA THR A 117 21.23 -2.59 23.31
C THR A 117 20.36 -1.71 24.18
N LEU A 118 19.15 -1.40 23.72
CA LEU A 118 18.16 -0.66 24.50
C LEU A 118 17.34 -1.62 25.36
N THR A 119 16.50 -1.08 26.25
CA THR A 119 15.65 -1.90 27.12
C THR A 119 14.20 -1.96 26.63
N GLY A 120 13.62 -3.16 26.68
CA GLY A 120 12.18 -3.43 26.45
C GLY A 120 11.65 -2.85 25.15
N ARG A 121 10.53 -2.12 25.23
CA ARG A 121 9.82 -1.59 24.05
C ARG A 121 10.65 -0.61 23.19
N LYS A 122 11.72 -0.02 23.71
CA LYS A 122 12.61 0.85 22.91
C LYS A 122 13.43 0.02 21.93
N GLU A 123 13.95 -1.12 22.40
CA GLU A 123 14.68 -2.09 21.59
C GLU A 123 13.78 -2.72 20.53
N GLU A 124 12.59 -3.17 20.91
CA GLU A 124 11.60 -3.73 19.97
C GLU A 124 11.22 -2.72 18.87
N SER A 125 11.00 -1.46 19.25
CA SER A 125 10.66 -0.39 18.30
C SER A 125 11.82 -0.08 17.35
N LEU A 126 13.05 -0.04 17.86
CA LEU A 126 14.23 0.20 17.03
C LEU A 126 14.46 -0.96 16.08
N LEU A 127 14.39 -2.21 16.57
CA LEU A 127 14.48 -3.42 15.76
C LEU A 127 13.45 -3.40 14.62
N PHE A 128 12.19 -3.05 14.92
CA PHE A 128 11.15 -2.92 13.90
C PHE A 128 11.52 -1.90 12.82
N HIS A 129 12.02 -0.73 13.19
CA HIS A 129 12.42 0.31 12.23
C HIS A 129 13.63 -0.11 11.39
N THR A 130 14.64 -0.72 12.01
CA THR A 130 15.82 -1.27 11.33
C THR A 130 15.43 -2.33 10.32
N VAL A 131 14.66 -3.34 10.73
CA VAL A 131 14.22 -4.42 9.83
C VAL A 131 13.33 -3.86 8.72
N SER A 132 12.46 -2.89 9.02
CA SER A 132 11.60 -2.27 8.00
C SER A 132 12.41 -1.64 6.86
N VAL A 133 13.51 -0.93 7.15
CA VAL A 133 14.34 -0.31 6.10
C VAL A 133 15.22 -1.32 5.39
N GLN A 134 15.75 -2.32 6.10
CA GLN A 134 16.48 -3.42 5.48
C GLN A 134 15.59 -4.19 4.48
N ILE A 135 14.34 -4.49 4.85
CA ILE A 135 13.36 -5.09 3.94
C ILE A 135 13.12 -4.19 2.73
N PHE A 136 12.95 -2.87 2.93
CA PHE A 136 12.78 -1.94 1.81
C PHE A 136 13.96 -2.01 0.81
N LEU A 137 15.19 -2.02 1.31
CA LEU A 137 16.39 -2.14 0.48
C LEU A 137 16.45 -3.46 -0.29
N LEU A 138 16.09 -4.58 0.36
CA LEU A 138 16.05 -5.90 -0.28
C LEU A 138 14.91 -6.00 -1.31
N GLN A 139 13.73 -5.44 -1.00
CA GLN A 139 12.60 -5.41 -1.92
C GLN A 139 12.96 -4.67 -3.21
N LYS A 140 13.64 -3.52 -3.12
CA LYS A 140 14.12 -2.77 -4.30
C LYS A 140 15.04 -3.58 -5.21
N GLN A 141 15.70 -4.58 -4.66
CA GLN A 141 16.61 -5.47 -5.38
C GLN A 141 15.96 -6.80 -5.78
N GLY A 142 14.68 -7.02 -5.43
CA GLY A 142 14.00 -8.30 -5.68
C GLY A 142 14.52 -9.48 -4.84
N LYS A 143 15.27 -9.21 -3.76
CA LYS A 143 15.93 -10.20 -2.89
C LYS A 143 14.96 -10.83 -1.88
N ASN A 144 14.00 -11.63 -2.37
CA ASN A 144 12.92 -12.18 -1.55
C ASN A 144 13.40 -13.22 -0.52
N SER A 145 14.38 -14.06 -0.88
CA SER A 145 15.00 -15.02 0.05
C SER A 145 15.60 -14.32 1.26
N GLU A 146 16.37 -13.26 1.02
CA GLU A 146 17.08 -12.51 2.04
C GLU A 146 16.11 -11.76 2.97
N ILE A 147 14.91 -11.39 2.48
CA ILE A 147 13.84 -10.84 3.33
C ILE A 147 13.37 -11.88 4.34
N VAL A 148 13.17 -13.12 3.90
CA VAL A 148 12.73 -14.22 4.78
C VAL A 148 13.83 -14.57 5.77
N ASP A 149 15.08 -14.68 5.31
CA ASP A 149 16.23 -14.97 6.17
C ASP A 149 16.42 -13.89 7.24
N LEU A 150 16.35 -12.61 6.86
CA LEU A 150 16.42 -11.48 7.80
C LEU A 150 15.33 -11.58 8.87
N ILE A 151 14.08 -11.89 8.46
CA ILE A 151 12.96 -12.02 9.38
C ILE A 151 13.20 -13.16 10.37
N MET A 152 13.62 -14.33 9.88
CA MET A 152 13.90 -15.49 10.71
C MET A 152 15.07 -15.24 11.66
N ALA A 153 16.13 -14.57 11.20
CA ALA A 153 17.27 -14.20 12.03
C ALA A 153 16.90 -13.24 13.17
N ARG A 154 15.97 -12.30 12.92
CA ARG A 154 15.64 -11.24 13.90
C ARG A 154 14.48 -11.59 14.83
N TYR A 155 13.55 -12.45 14.40
CA TYR A 155 12.36 -12.82 15.20
C TYR A 155 12.29 -14.32 15.54
N GLY A 156 13.19 -15.15 15.01
CA GLY A 156 13.30 -16.58 15.28
C GLY A 156 12.23 -17.44 14.60
N THR A 157 10.97 -17.00 14.63
CA THR A 157 9.84 -17.70 14.02
C THR A 157 8.87 -16.72 13.34
N LEU A 158 8.09 -17.22 12.39
CA LEU A 158 7.11 -16.42 11.65
C LEU A 158 5.96 -15.90 12.54
N ASP A 159 5.63 -16.59 13.64
CA ASP A 159 4.57 -16.17 14.55
C ASP A 159 4.93 -14.92 15.36
N LEU A 160 6.21 -14.77 15.69
CA LEU A 160 6.76 -13.64 16.44
C LEU A 160 6.97 -12.38 15.58
N VAL A 161 6.75 -12.46 14.27
CA VAL A 161 6.91 -11.32 13.36
C VAL A 161 5.87 -10.24 13.70
N PRO A 162 6.28 -8.97 13.86
CA PRO A 162 5.33 -7.88 14.10
C PRO A 162 4.30 -7.76 12.98
N LYS A 163 3.05 -7.43 13.33
CA LYS A 163 1.93 -7.29 12.38
C LYS A 163 2.28 -6.40 11.17
N GLY A 164 3.04 -5.31 11.38
CA GLY A 164 3.47 -4.40 10.32
C GLY A 164 4.48 -4.98 9.32
N LEU A 165 5.12 -6.10 9.64
CA LEU A 165 6.07 -6.81 8.77
C LEU A 165 5.47 -8.06 8.12
N LYS A 166 4.47 -8.70 8.75
CA LYS A 166 3.85 -9.95 8.25
C LYS A 166 3.40 -9.86 6.79
N HIS A 167 2.77 -8.76 6.40
CA HIS A 167 2.33 -8.58 5.01
C HIS A 167 3.51 -8.64 4.02
N ARG A 168 4.64 -8.01 4.36
CA ARG A 168 5.85 -7.96 3.52
C ARG A 168 6.51 -9.33 3.44
N THR A 169 6.60 -10.01 4.59
CA THR A 169 7.14 -11.37 4.69
C THR A 169 6.29 -12.34 3.88
N ALA A 170 4.96 -12.27 3.98
CA ALA A 170 4.07 -13.11 3.19
C ALA A 170 4.20 -12.87 1.67
N VAL A 171 4.40 -11.62 1.24
CA VAL A 171 4.70 -11.33 -0.17
C VAL A 171 5.99 -12.02 -0.59
N ALA A 172 7.08 -11.91 0.19
CA ALA A 172 8.35 -12.56 -0.12
C ALA A 172 8.22 -14.09 -0.19
N LEU A 173 7.55 -14.71 0.79
CA LEU A 173 7.25 -16.15 0.82
C LEU A 173 6.47 -16.60 -0.43
N SER A 174 5.44 -15.84 -0.82
CA SER A 174 4.63 -16.12 -2.02
C SER A 174 5.44 -16.01 -3.32
N GLN A 175 6.45 -15.13 -3.40
CA GLN A 175 7.36 -15.05 -4.54
C GLN A 175 8.38 -16.19 -4.57
N LEU A 176 8.68 -16.79 -3.42
CA LEU A 176 9.53 -17.98 -3.30
C LEU A 176 8.74 -19.29 -3.44
N HIS A 177 7.51 -19.21 -3.94
CA HIS A 177 6.59 -20.35 -4.07
C HIS A 177 6.23 -21.06 -2.75
N GLN A 178 6.50 -20.44 -1.60
CA GLN A 178 6.08 -20.91 -0.27
C GLN A 178 4.67 -20.39 0.02
N THR A 179 3.73 -20.78 -0.83
CA THR A 179 2.39 -20.15 -0.93
C THR A 179 1.51 -20.52 0.26
N GLU A 180 1.63 -21.74 0.77
CA GLU A 180 0.93 -22.22 1.96
C GLU A 180 1.35 -21.40 3.20
N THR A 181 2.64 -21.26 3.44
CA THR A 181 3.20 -20.45 4.54
C THR A 181 2.82 -18.98 4.42
N ALA A 182 2.83 -18.43 3.19
CA ALA A 182 2.35 -17.08 2.94
C ALA A 182 0.86 -16.92 3.30
N SER A 183 0.03 -17.91 2.96
CA SER A 183 -1.40 -17.93 3.27
C SER A 183 -1.66 -17.93 4.77
N GLU A 184 -0.99 -18.82 5.51
CA GLU A 184 -1.09 -18.91 6.98
C GLU A 184 -0.74 -17.57 7.63
N MET A 185 0.36 -16.94 7.21
CA MET A 185 0.77 -15.63 7.72
C MET A 185 -0.26 -14.53 7.43
N LEU A 186 -0.87 -14.53 6.24
CA LEU A 186 -1.87 -13.54 5.87
C LEU A 186 -3.21 -13.75 6.59
N GLN A 187 -3.56 -14.99 6.93
CA GLN A 187 -4.75 -15.28 7.75
C GLN A 187 -4.65 -14.64 9.13
N GLN A 188 -3.44 -14.55 9.70
CA GLN A 188 -3.21 -13.87 10.98
C GLN A 188 -3.40 -12.33 10.90
N LEU A 189 -3.49 -11.77 9.69
CA LEU A 189 -3.79 -10.35 9.46
C LEU A 189 -5.28 -10.07 9.26
N ASP A 190 -6.10 -11.11 9.14
CA ASP A 190 -7.52 -10.99 8.88
C ASP A 190 -8.26 -10.43 10.09
N SER A 191 -8.87 -9.26 9.94
CA SER A 191 -9.79 -8.69 10.94
C SER A 191 -11.24 -9.11 10.69
N GLY A 192 -11.53 -9.88 9.64
CA GLY A 192 -12.88 -10.31 9.26
C GLY A 192 -13.78 -9.18 8.75
N ASP A 193 -13.24 -7.99 8.46
CA ASP A 193 -14.02 -6.80 8.12
C ASP A 193 -13.35 -5.87 7.08
N ARG A 194 -14.04 -4.75 6.77
CA ARG A 194 -13.59 -3.71 5.83
C ARG A 194 -12.28 -3.01 6.25
N GLN A 195 -11.80 -3.21 7.48
CA GLN A 195 -10.57 -2.57 7.97
C GLN A 195 -9.30 -3.27 7.47
N THR A 196 -9.41 -4.48 6.91
CA THR A 196 -8.28 -5.14 6.27
C THR A 196 -7.75 -4.26 5.13
N PRO A 197 -6.46 -3.87 5.14
CA PRO A 197 -5.89 -3.04 4.07
C PRO A 197 -6.01 -3.74 2.72
N LEU A 198 -6.32 -2.99 1.65
CA LEU A 198 -6.45 -3.53 0.29
C LEU A 198 -5.25 -4.41 -0.11
N GLY A 199 -4.03 -3.99 0.25
CA GLY A 199 -2.81 -4.76 -0.05
C GLY A 199 -2.81 -6.17 0.55
N VAL A 200 -3.40 -6.36 1.74
CA VAL A 200 -3.54 -7.69 2.36
C VAL A 200 -4.55 -8.53 1.58
N THR A 201 -5.70 -7.96 1.22
CA THR A 201 -6.73 -8.65 0.41
C THR A 201 -6.18 -9.10 -0.95
N LEU A 202 -5.44 -8.23 -1.64
CA LEU A 202 -4.86 -8.54 -2.95
C LEU A 202 -3.88 -9.71 -2.86
N VAL A 203 -2.97 -9.70 -1.89
CA VAL A 203 -1.99 -10.79 -1.71
C VAL A 203 -2.68 -12.08 -1.28
N ARG A 204 -3.72 -12.02 -0.45
CA ARG A 204 -4.48 -13.21 -0.05
C ARG A 204 -5.18 -13.86 -1.23
N ALA A 205 -5.96 -13.10 -1.99
CA ALA A 205 -6.68 -13.63 -3.14
C ALA A 205 -5.72 -14.22 -4.18
N ASP A 206 -4.58 -13.56 -4.39
CA ASP A 206 -3.51 -14.06 -5.23
C ASP A 206 -2.91 -15.38 -4.72
N THR A 207 -2.63 -15.45 -3.41
CA THR A 207 -2.10 -16.66 -2.75
C THR A 207 -3.07 -17.83 -2.89
N TYR A 208 -4.37 -17.63 -2.68
CA TYR A 208 -5.38 -18.66 -2.91
C TYR A 208 -5.45 -19.10 -4.38
N SER A 209 -5.36 -18.15 -5.32
CA SER A 209 -5.32 -18.47 -6.75
C SER A 209 -4.11 -19.34 -7.12
N LYS A 210 -2.94 -19.10 -6.52
CA LYS A 210 -1.74 -19.92 -6.71
C LYS A 210 -1.87 -21.33 -6.14
N LEU A 211 -2.64 -21.49 -5.07
CA LEU A 211 -2.98 -22.80 -4.50
C LEU A 211 -4.07 -23.53 -5.29
N GLY A 212 -4.64 -22.90 -6.34
CA GLY A 212 -5.76 -23.44 -7.11
C GLY A 212 -7.12 -23.26 -6.44
N ASP A 213 -7.19 -22.61 -5.28
CA ASP A 213 -8.44 -22.24 -4.61
C ASP A 213 -9.02 -20.95 -5.21
N TYR A 214 -9.45 -21.06 -6.46
CA TYR A 214 -9.98 -19.93 -7.21
C TYR A 214 -11.30 -19.39 -6.64
N GLU A 215 -12.10 -20.24 -5.99
CA GLU A 215 -13.38 -19.82 -5.42
C GLU A 215 -13.15 -18.89 -4.22
N THR A 216 -12.28 -19.27 -3.28
CA THR A 216 -11.92 -18.42 -2.15
C THR A 216 -11.29 -17.10 -2.62
N ALA A 217 -10.40 -17.17 -3.62
CA ALA A 217 -9.80 -15.98 -4.22
C ALA A 217 -10.85 -15.01 -4.77
N LEU A 218 -11.80 -15.51 -5.58
CA LEU A 218 -12.87 -14.68 -6.17
C LEU A 218 -13.81 -14.12 -5.10
N ASN A 219 -14.16 -14.91 -4.09
CA ASN A 219 -15.02 -14.48 -2.99
C ASN A 219 -14.39 -13.32 -2.21
N LEU A 220 -13.10 -13.38 -1.89
CA LEU A 220 -12.38 -12.28 -1.23
C LEU A 220 -12.40 -10.99 -2.06
N ILE A 221 -12.19 -11.13 -3.38
CA ILE A 221 -12.21 -9.98 -4.30
C ILE A 221 -13.61 -9.37 -4.36
N ASP A 222 -14.66 -10.18 -4.48
CA ASP A 222 -16.04 -9.72 -4.63
C ASP A 222 -16.58 -9.07 -3.36
N GLN A 223 -16.26 -9.64 -2.19
CA GLN A 223 -16.56 -9.02 -0.90
C GLN A 223 -15.91 -7.64 -0.77
N ARG A 224 -14.64 -7.50 -1.18
CA ARG A 224 -13.93 -6.22 -1.15
C ARG A 224 -14.53 -5.25 -2.17
N LEU A 225 -14.83 -5.67 -3.40
CA LEU A 225 -15.46 -4.83 -4.43
C LEU A 225 -16.80 -4.25 -3.97
N ALA A 226 -17.64 -5.04 -3.29
CA ALA A 226 -18.93 -4.59 -2.76
C ALA A 226 -18.82 -3.49 -1.68
N SER A 227 -17.63 -3.27 -1.12
CA SER A 227 -17.41 -2.36 0.01
C SER A 227 -16.60 -1.09 -0.30
N ASN A 228 -16.03 -0.92 -1.50
CA ASN A 228 -15.05 0.13 -1.78
C ASN A 228 -15.40 1.07 -2.92
N GLY A 229 -14.71 2.21 -2.95
CA GLY A 229 -14.82 3.21 -4.00
C GLY A 229 -14.08 2.84 -5.31
N PRO A 230 -14.29 3.63 -6.38
CA PRO A 230 -13.83 3.31 -7.73
C PRO A 230 -12.31 3.18 -7.88
N GLN A 231 -11.52 3.78 -6.97
CA GLN A 231 -10.06 3.74 -7.02
C GLN A 231 -9.48 2.35 -6.69
N GLU A 232 -10.10 1.61 -5.77
CA GLU A 232 -9.66 0.24 -5.46
C GLU A 232 -10.18 -0.78 -6.49
N ALA A 233 -11.28 -0.44 -7.16
CA ALA A 233 -11.98 -1.30 -8.10
C ALA A 233 -11.08 -1.74 -9.26
N ILE A 234 -10.27 -0.86 -9.83
CA ILE A 234 -9.36 -1.21 -10.94
C ILE A 234 -8.41 -2.34 -10.55
N ARG A 235 -7.77 -2.25 -9.37
CA ARG A 235 -6.81 -3.26 -8.89
C ARG A 235 -7.50 -4.59 -8.62
N LEU A 236 -8.67 -4.54 -7.97
CA LEU A 236 -9.46 -5.73 -7.65
C LEU A 236 -10.00 -6.42 -8.89
N LEU A 237 -10.56 -5.66 -9.85
CA LEU A 237 -11.04 -6.19 -11.13
C LEU A 237 -9.90 -6.75 -11.98
N THR A 238 -8.73 -6.12 -11.97
CA THR A 238 -7.53 -6.66 -12.65
C THR A 238 -7.13 -8.01 -12.06
N LEU A 239 -7.08 -8.14 -10.74
CA LEU A 239 -6.82 -9.42 -10.08
C LEU A 239 -7.94 -10.44 -10.39
N LYS A 240 -9.21 -10.02 -10.34
CA LYS A 240 -10.36 -10.87 -10.67
C LYS A 240 -10.25 -11.46 -12.08
N TYR A 241 -9.89 -10.64 -13.07
CA TYR A 241 -9.65 -11.06 -14.45
C TYR A 241 -8.59 -12.17 -14.52
N GLN A 242 -7.49 -12.03 -13.78
CA GLN A 242 -6.39 -13.00 -13.78
C GLN A 242 -6.78 -14.32 -13.10
N VAL A 243 -7.48 -14.25 -11.96
CA VAL A 243 -7.99 -15.43 -11.26
C VAL A 243 -8.99 -16.19 -12.16
N LEU A 244 -9.91 -15.48 -12.83
CA LEU A 244 -10.88 -16.08 -13.74
C LEU A 244 -10.21 -16.76 -14.94
N ASN A 245 -9.18 -16.15 -15.53
CA ASN A 245 -8.41 -16.78 -16.60
C ASN A 245 -7.67 -18.03 -16.13
N SER A 246 -7.03 -17.97 -14.96
CA SER A 246 -6.30 -19.10 -14.37
C SER A 246 -7.24 -20.27 -14.07
N ALA A 247 -8.47 -19.98 -13.65
CA ALA A 247 -9.52 -20.95 -13.40
C ALA A 247 -10.23 -21.48 -14.67
N GLY A 248 -9.89 -20.97 -15.86
CA GLY A 248 -10.53 -21.36 -17.13
C GLY A 248 -11.89 -20.72 -17.41
N TYR A 249 -12.32 -19.72 -16.64
CA TYR A 249 -13.61 -19.02 -16.81
C TYR A 249 -13.53 -17.88 -17.85
N ALA A 250 -13.16 -18.22 -19.09
CA ALA A 250 -12.86 -17.25 -20.16
C ALA A 250 -13.98 -16.21 -20.41
N ASN A 251 -15.24 -16.64 -20.45
CA ASN A 251 -16.38 -15.74 -20.68
C ASN A 251 -16.53 -14.68 -19.57
N ARG A 252 -16.34 -15.10 -18.31
CA ARG A 252 -16.40 -14.19 -17.16
C ARG A 252 -15.19 -13.26 -17.13
N ALA A 253 -14.01 -13.76 -17.49
CA ALA A 253 -12.81 -12.93 -17.60
C ALA A 253 -12.99 -11.83 -18.66
N GLU A 254 -13.53 -12.17 -19.84
CA GLU A 254 -13.77 -11.18 -20.90
C GLU A 254 -14.79 -10.12 -20.46
N GLN A 255 -15.82 -10.47 -19.69
CA GLN A 255 -16.74 -9.49 -19.09
C GLN A 255 -16.00 -8.48 -18.20
N ILE A 256 -15.12 -8.95 -17.31
CA ILE A 256 -14.32 -8.07 -16.45
C ILE A 256 -13.40 -7.16 -17.27
N LYS A 257 -12.79 -7.69 -18.33
CA LYS A 257 -11.96 -6.91 -19.24
C LYS A 257 -12.76 -5.81 -19.95
N GLN A 258 -13.98 -6.11 -20.39
CA GLN A 258 -14.87 -5.09 -20.97
C GLN A 258 -15.27 -4.03 -19.94
N THR A 259 -15.58 -4.40 -18.69
CA THR A 259 -15.82 -3.44 -17.60
C THR A 259 -14.61 -2.52 -17.39
N LEU A 260 -13.40 -3.09 -17.30
CA LEU A 260 -12.16 -2.32 -17.15
C LEU A 260 -11.93 -1.34 -18.31
N LYS A 261 -12.24 -1.74 -19.54
CA LYS A 261 -12.12 -0.89 -20.72
C LYS A 261 -13.18 0.22 -20.77
N VAL A 262 -14.45 -0.12 -20.56
CA VAL A 262 -15.57 0.81 -20.75
C VAL A 262 -15.69 1.80 -19.58
N GLU A 263 -15.65 1.30 -18.35
CA GLU A 263 -15.90 2.11 -17.16
C GLU A 263 -14.63 2.83 -16.67
N PHE A 264 -13.48 2.19 -16.81
CA PHE A 264 -12.21 2.67 -16.26
C PHE A 264 -11.17 3.07 -17.32
N ARG A 265 -11.51 2.99 -18.62
CA ARG A 265 -10.63 3.35 -19.75
C ARG A 265 -9.30 2.60 -19.79
N VAL A 266 -9.25 1.39 -19.21
CA VAL A 266 -8.06 0.53 -19.25
C VAL A 266 -8.05 -0.25 -20.57
N GLU A 267 -7.29 0.22 -21.55
CA GLU A 267 -7.27 -0.36 -22.90
C GLU A 267 -6.44 -1.64 -23.01
N HIS A 268 -5.38 -1.74 -22.21
CA HIS A 268 -4.47 -2.88 -22.20
C HIS A 268 -4.37 -3.48 -20.79
N LEU A 269 -4.88 -4.69 -20.63
CA LEU A 269 -4.53 -5.52 -19.49
C LEU A 269 -3.24 -6.25 -19.84
N ALA A 270 -2.18 -5.93 -19.10
CA ALA A 270 -0.95 -6.67 -19.22
C ALA A 270 -1.28 -8.16 -18.99
N HIS A 271 -0.93 -9.03 -19.94
CA HIS A 271 -1.00 -10.49 -19.75
C HIS A 271 0.00 -10.95 -18.69
N SER A 272 0.88 -10.04 -18.27
CA SER A 272 1.81 -10.28 -17.21
C SER A 272 1.09 -10.36 -15.86
N ASN A 273 1.45 -11.45 -15.19
CA ASN A 273 1.44 -11.66 -13.77
C ASN A 273 1.11 -10.39 -12.93
N PRO A 274 0.11 -10.42 -12.02
CA PRO A 274 -0.19 -9.30 -11.13
C PRO A 274 1.02 -8.73 -10.38
N TYR A 275 2.12 -9.47 -10.28
CA TYR A 275 3.38 -9.02 -9.66
C TYR A 275 4.24 -8.09 -10.52
N GLN A 276 3.99 -7.95 -11.83
CA GLN A 276 4.69 -6.93 -12.64
C GLN A 276 4.21 -5.51 -12.32
N ASN A 277 3.02 -5.37 -11.73
CA ASN A 277 2.78 -4.26 -10.82
C ASN A 277 3.37 -4.70 -9.48
N PRO A 278 4.43 -4.07 -8.97
CA PRO A 278 5.01 -4.52 -7.71
C PRO A 278 3.91 -4.53 -6.68
N LEU A 279 3.65 -5.72 -6.13
CA LEU A 279 3.09 -5.80 -4.80
C LEU A 279 3.99 -4.92 -3.94
N SER A 280 3.42 -3.78 -3.57
CA SER A 280 4.05 -2.51 -3.25
C SER A 280 5.42 -2.64 -2.61
N LEU A 281 6.40 -1.93 -3.16
CA LEU A 281 7.55 -1.54 -2.37
C LEU A 281 7.03 -0.94 -1.06
N HIS A 282 7.43 -1.49 0.10
CA HIS A 282 6.80 -1.10 1.35
C HIS A 282 7.60 -0.01 2.04
N TRP A 283 7.01 1.17 2.13
CA TRP A 283 7.65 2.31 2.77
C TRP A 283 8.08 1.99 4.21
N ALA A 284 9.35 2.21 4.52
CA ALA A 284 9.86 2.10 5.88
C ALA A 284 9.68 3.44 6.61
N PRO A 285 9.23 3.45 7.89
CA PRO A 285 8.96 4.70 8.61
C PRO A 285 10.13 5.69 8.65
N VAL A 286 11.37 5.18 8.73
CA VAL A 286 12.59 6.00 8.74
C VAL A 286 12.77 6.84 7.47
N LEU A 287 12.19 6.42 6.35
CA LEU A 287 12.31 7.10 5.06
C LEU A 287 11.48 8.38 4.99
N ASP A 288 10.54 8.62 5.91
CA ASP A 288 9.86 9.92 6.02
C ASP A 288 10.80 11.06 6.45
N TYR A 289 12.01 10.72 6.90
CA TYR A 289 12.99 11.65 7.47
C TYR A 289 14.22 11.87 6.57
N ILE A 290 14.17 11.41 5.32
CA ILE A 290 15.18 11.62 4.25
C ILE A 290 14.56 12.27 3.01
#